data_AF-A0A7C2RDW0-F1
#
_entry.id   AF-A0A7C2RDW0-F1
#
_cell.length_a   1.000
_cell.length_b   1.000
_cell.length_c   1.000
_cell.angle_alpha   90.00
_cell.angle_beta   90.00
_cell.angle_gamma   90.00
#
_symmetry.space_group_name_H-M   'P 1'
#
loop_
_entity.id
_entity.type
_entity.pdbx_description
1 polymer ?
#
loop_
_entity_poly.entity_id
_entity_poly.type
_entity_poly.pdbx_seq_one_letter_code
_entity_poly.pdbx_strand_id
1 'polypeptide(L)'
;MTGFLLALAVAASAIVQILTDPRITAQFVARSLLALAVYTVHVATGTVVLVWLMPWGPDAAAGATLAVLGWIGLGALGLVRFAPRLREPPAILMRFGLADAVCLLMIGGGSIWALGAGA
;
A
#
# COMPACT_ATOMS: atom_id res chain seq x y z
N MET A 1 8.65 -27.23 4.89
CA MET A 1 9.53 -27.38 3.71
C MET A 1 8.77 -27.29 2.39
N THR A 2 7.65 -28.00 2.25
CA THR A 2 6.79 -28.00 1.04
C THR A 2 6.25 -26.63 0.64
N GLY A 3 5.77 -25.82 1.58
CA GLY A 3 5.25 -24.48 1.28
C GLY A 3 6.29 -23.49 0.74
N PHE A 4 7.54 -23.57 1.22
CA PHE A 4 8.64 -22.72 0.75
C PHE A 4 9.05 -23.06 -0.69
N LEU A 5 9.14 -24.36 -1.01
CA LEU A 5 9.43 -24.82 -2.37
C LEU A 5 8.32 -24.44 -3.35
N LEU A 6 7.06 -24.47 -2.90
CA LEU A 6 5.91 -24.06 -3.70
C LEU A 6 5.93 -22.56 -3.98
N ALA A 7 6.24 -21.74 -2.98
CA ALA A 7 6.41 -20.30 -3.14
C ALA A 7 7.53 -19.95 -4.13
N LEU A 8 8.67 -20.65 -4.05
CA LEU A 8 9.79 -20.50 -4.98
C LEU A 8 9.39 -20.88 -6.42
N ALA A 9 8.70 -22.00 -6.60
CA ALA A 9 8.24 -22.44 -7.92
C ALA A 9 7.25 -21.44 -8.55
N VAL A 10 6.32 -20.90 -7.75
CA VAL A 10 5.38 -19.85 -8.20
C VAL A 10 6.13 -18.56 -8.56
N ALA A 11 7.09 -18.14 -7.73
CA ALA A 11 7.90 -16.95 -8.01
C ALA A 11 8.73 -17.11 -9.30
N ALA A 12 9.37 -18.27 -9.49
CA ALA A 12 10.13 -18.57 -10.70
C ALA A 12 9.23 -18.58 -11.95
N SER A 13 8.04 -19.19 -11.86
CA SER A 13 7.05 -19.20 -12.94
C SER A 13 6.59 -17.79 -13.31
N ALA A 14 6.32 -16.95 -12.31
CA ALA A 14 5.94 -15.55 -12.53
C ALA A 14 7.07 -14.75 -13.20
N ILE A 15 8.33 -14.96 -12.79
CA ILE A 15 9.49 -14.30 -13.43
C ILE A 15 9.62 -14.72 -14.89
N VAL A 16 9.49 -16.01 -15.20
CA VAL A 16 9.56 -16.49 -16.59
C VAL A 16 8.45 -15.87 -17.44
N GLN A 17 7.22 -15.81 -16.92
CA GLN A 17 6.11 -15.14 -17.61
C GLN A 17 6.39 -13.65 -17.83
N ILE A 18 6.97 -12.96 -16.84
CA ILE A 18 7.33 -11.55 -16.96
C ILE A 18 8.39 -11.33 -18.05
N LEU A 19 9.39 -12.20 -18.13
CA LEU A 19 10.48 -12.10 -19.11
C LEU A 19 10.08 -12.51 -20.52
N THR A 20 9.03 -13.30 -20.67
CA THR A 20 8.57 -13.83 -21.97
C THR A 20 7.35 -13.08 -22.53
N ASP A 21 6.68 -12.25 -21.75
CA ASP A 21 5.57 -11.43 -22.23
C ASP A 21 6.08 -10.24 -23.07
N PRO A 22 5.80 -10.18 -24.37
CA PRO A 22 6.26 -9.09 -25.25
C PRO A 22 5.65 -7.73 -24.88
N ARG A 23 4.61 -7.68 -24.03
CA ARG A 23 3.99 -6.45 -23.54
C ARG A 23 4.80 -5.81 -22.41
N ILE A 24 5.71 -6.55 -21.79
CA ILE A 24 6.57 -6.07 -20.71
C ILE A 24 7.85 -5.51 -21.30
N THR A 25 7.81 -4.20 -21.59
CA THR A 25 8.97 -3.47 -22.10
C THR A 25 9.88 -2.99 -20.96
N ALA A 26 11.14 -2.66 -21.26
CA ALA A 26 12.05 -2.06 -20.27
C ALA A 26 11.47 -0.78 -19.63
N GLN A 27 10.70 0.00 -20.39
CA GLN A 27 10.00 1.18 -19.89
C GLN A 27 8.86 0.83 -18.92
N PHE A 28 8.12 -0.25 -19.19
CA PHE A 28 7.11 -0.78 -18.28
C PHE A 28 7.73 -1.21 -16.94
N VAL A 29 8.85 -1.94 -17.01
CA VAL A 29 9.59 -2.38 -15.81
C VAL A 29 10.11 -1.18 -15.01
N ALA A 30 10.76 -0.21 -15.67
CA ALA A 30 11.28 0.98 -15.00
C ALA A 30 10.20 1.78 -14.27
N ARG A 31 9.04 1.98 -14.91
CA ARG A 31 7.90 2.67 -14.27
C ARG A 31 7.28 1.86 -13.13
N SER A 32 7.25 0.52 -13.24
CA SER A 32 6.74 -0.36 -12.19
C SER A 32 7.65 -0.35 -10.96
N LEU A 33 8.98 -0.39 -11.18
CA LEU A 33 9.98 -0.24 -10.12
C LEU A 33 9.89 1.13 -9.45
N LEU A 34 9.69 2.20 -10.22
CA LEU A 34 9.49 3.54 -9.66
C LEU A 34 8.22 3.60 -8.80
N ALA A 35 7.10 3.05 -9.27
CA ALA A 35 5.86 3.00 -8.50
C ALA A 35 6.03 2.20 -7.19
N LEU A 36 6.74 1.07 -7.26
CA LEU A 36 7.05 0.25 -6.08
C LEU A 36 7.98 1.00 -5.12
N ALA A 37 8.99 1.71 -5.61
CA ALA A 37 9.90 2.51 -4.80
C ALA A 37 9.16 3.65 -4.07
N VAL A 38 8.30 4.39 -4.79
CA VAL A 38 7.46 5.44 -4.19
C VAL A 38 6.53 4.85 -3.14
N TYR A 39 5.90 3.70 -3.40
CA TYR A 39 5.06 3.03 -2.41
C TYR A 39 5.86 2.53 -1.21
N THR A 40 7.07 2.04 -1.41
CA THR A 40 7.97 1.61 -0.32
C THR A 40 8.32 2.81 0.57
N VAL A 41 8.63 3.97 -0.01
CA VAL A 41 8.84 5.21 0.74
C VAL A 41 7.58 5.60 1.51
N HIS A 42 6.40 5.55 0.87
CA HIS A 42 5.11 5.83 1.51
C HIS A 42 4.86 4.95 2.75
N VAL A 43 5.12 3.65 2.64
CA VAL A 43 4.98 2.70 3.75
C VAL A 43 6.04 2.96 4.84
N ALA A 44 7.29 3.21 4.46
CA ALA A 44 8.36 3.52 5.39
C ALA A 44 8.06 4.79 6.20
N THR A 45 7.58 5.86 5.55
CA THR A 45 7.16 7.09 6.22
C THR A 45 6.05 6.82 7.22
N GLY A 46 5.00 6.09 6.83
CA GLY A 46 3.91 5.70 7.74
C GLY A 46 4.41 4.89 8.94
N THR A 47 5.36 3.98 8.72
CA THR A 47 5.96 3.15 9.78
C THR A 47 6.80 3.98 10.75
N VAL A 48 7.59 4.93 10.25
CA VAL A 48 8.38 5.85 11.08
C VAL A 48 7.46 6.71 11.93
N VAL A 49 6.41 7.28 11.34
CA VAL A 49 5.41 8.07 12.07
C VAL A 49 4.75 7.27 13.17
N LEU A 50 4.39 6.00 12.91
CA LEU A 50 3.83 5.10 13.92
C LEU A 50 4.78 4.81 15.08
N VAL A 51 6.04 4.51 14.77
CA VAL A 51 7.06 4.22 15.79
C VAL A 51 7.35 5.47 16.62
N TRP A 52 7.33 6.64 16.00
CA TRP A 52 7.54 7.90 16.72
C TRP A 52 6.35 8.29 17.60
N LEU A 53 5.13 8.01 17.14
CA LEU A 53 3.88 8.26 17.86
C LEU A 53 3.43 7.03 18.69
N MET A 54 4.36 6.14 19.05
CA MET A 54 4.03 4.84 19.62
C MET A 54 3.06 4.99 20.81
N PRO A 55 1.83 4.46 20.70
CA PRO A 55 0.77 4.77 21.63
C PRO A 55 1.02 4.13 22.99
N TRP A 56 1.00 4.93 24.06
CA TRP A 56 1.19 4.50 25.45
C TRP A 56 -0.11 3.98 26.10
N GLY A 57 -0.91 3.21 25.36
CA GLY A 57 -2.17 2.68 25.86
C GLY A 57 -3.00 1.97 24.77
N PRO A 58 -3.89 1.03 25.17
CA PRO A 58 -4.69 0.23 24.23
C PRO A 58 -5.62 1.08 23.36
N ASP A 59 -6.17 2.18 23.90
CA ASP A 59 -7.08 3.06 23.16
C ASP A 59 -6.33 3.90 22.11
N ALA A 60 -5.15 4.41 22.47
CA ALA A 60 -4.29 5.11 21.52
C ALA A 60 -3.78 4.16 20.41
N ALA A 61 -3.58 2.87 20.73
CA ALA A 61 -3.21 1.85 19.75
C ALA A 61 -4.34 1.54 18.75
N ALA A 62 -5.61 1.55 19.19
CA ALA A 62 -6.75 1.38 18.30
C ALA A 62 -6.86 2.53 17.29
N GLY A 63 -6.75 3.78 17.76
CA GLY A 63 -6.72 4.97 16.90
C GLY A 63 -5.57 4.95 15.90
N ALA A 64 -4.34 4.63 16.36
CA ALA A 64 -3.17 4.53 15.51
C ALA A 64 -3.34 3.44 14.43
N THR A 65 -3.89 2.27 14.80
CA THR A 65 -4.17 1.19 13.85
C THR A 65 -5.15 1.62 12.77
N LEU A 66 -6.22 2.33 13.15
CA LEU A 66 -7.20 2.85 12.18
C LEU A 66 -6.54 3.82 11.19
N ALA A 67 -5.69 4.72 11.70
CA ALA A 67 -4.99 5.69 10.87
C ALA A 67 -4.05 5.00 9.85
N VAL A 68 -3.37 3.93 10.28
CA VAL A 68 -2.46 3.16 9.44
C VAL A 68 -3.18 2.38 8.36
N LEU A 69 -4.32 1.78 8.70
CA LEU A 69 -5.15 1.11 7.69
C LEU A 69 -5.62 2.10 6.62
N GLY A 70 -6.01 3.32 7.01
CA GLY A 70 -6.32 4.39 6.06
C GLY A 70 -5.11 4.81 5.22
N TRP A 71 -3.92 4.92 5.83
CA TRP A 71 -2.68 5.28 5.15
C TRP A 71 -2.24 4.24 4.10
N ILE A 72 -2.29 2.95 4.48
CA ILE A 72 -2.01 1.83 3.58
C ILE A 72 -3.05 1.78 2.47
N GLY A 73 -4.34 1.93 2.79
CA GLY A 73 -5.43 1.96 1.82
C GLY A 73 -5.25 3.07 0.78
N LEU A 74 -4.89 4.28 1.22
CA LEU A 74 -4.64 5.41 0.33
C LEU A 74 -3.44 5.17 -0.59
N GLY A 75 -2.36 4.58 -0.05
CA GLY A 75 -1.19 4.20 -0.84
C GLY A 75 -1.52 3.11 -1.88
N ALA A 76 -2.34 2.13 -1.51
CA ALA A 76 -2.80 1.08 -2.41
C ALA A 76 -3.69 1.65 -3.54
N LEU A 77 -4.58 2.59 -3.23
CA LEU A 77 -5.35 3.32 -4.25
C LEU A 77 -4.44 4.12 -5.18
N GLY A 78 -3.36 4.72 -4.66
CA GLY A 78 -2.31 5.36 -5.45
C GLY A 78 -1.64 4.40 -6.43
N LEU A 79 -1.21 3.22 -5.97
CA LEU A 79 -0.70 2.16 -6.85
C LEU A 79 -1.73 1.76 -7.91
N VAL A 80 -3.00 1.59 -7.51
CA VAL A 80 -4.12 1.32 -8.42
C VAL A 80 -4.46 2.51 -9.33
N ARG A 81 -3.77 3.64 -9.30
CA ARG A 81 -3.95 4.73 -10.27
C ARG A 81 -2.71 4.92 -11.14
N PHE A 82 -1.53 4.82 -10.54
CA PHE A 82 -0.29 5.24 -11.16
C PHE A 82 0.62 4.08 -11.59
N ALA A 83 0.40 2.86 -11.10
CA ALA A 83 1.22 1.72 -11.52
C ALA A 83 0.92 1.35 -13.00
N PRO A 84 1.95 1.10 -13.81
CA PRO A 84 1.80 0.51 -15.13
C PRO A 84 1.11 -0.86 -15.04
N ARG A 85 0.24 -1.16 -16.00
CA ARG A 85 -0.53 -2.41 -15.97
C ARG A 85 -1.01 -2.84 -17.34
N LEU A 86 -1.21 -4.15 -17.44
CA LEU A 86 -1.66 -4.83 -18.65
C LEU A 86 -3.19 -4.86 -18.78
N ARG A 87 -3.92 -4.55 -17.71
CA ARG A 87 -5.38 -4.48 -17.67
C ARG A 87 -5.84 -3.25 -16.89
N GLU A 88 -6.84 -2.57 -17.41
CA GLU A 88 -7.44 -1.41 -16.74
C GLU A 88 -8.23 -1.85 -15.50
N PRO A 89 -8.06 -1.15 -14.36
CA PRO A 89 -8.87 -1.40 -13.17
C PRO A 89 -10.29 -0.87 -13.36
N PRO A 90 -11.23 -1.23 -12.47
CA PRO A 90 -12.56 -0.64 -12.44
C PRO A 90 -12.49 0.90 -12.43
N ALA A 91 -13.28 1.56 -13.29
CA ALA A 91 -13.27 3.01 -13.46
C ALA A 91 -13.51 3.79 -12.15
N ILE A 92 -14.23 3.20 -11.20
CA ILE A 92 -14.49 3.78 -9.88
C ILE A 92 -13.21 3.97 -9.05
N LEU A 93 -12.18 3.13 -9.25
CA LEU A 93 -10.91 3.22 -8.53
C LEU A 93 -9.91 4.17 -9.20
N MET A 94 -10.16 4.55 -10.46
CA MET A 94 -9.30 5.46 -11.22
C MET A 94 -9.50 6.93 -10.86
N ARG A 95 -10.58 7.25 -10.16
CA ARG A 95 -10.92 8.62 -9.74
C ARG A 95 -10.72 8.77 -8.25
N PHE A 96 -10.35 9.98 -7.84
CA PHE A 96 -10.48 10.35 -6.44
C PHE A 96 -11.97 10.36 -6.08
N GLY A 97 -12.35 9.63 -5.03
CA GLY A 97 -13.76 9.42 -4.71
C GLY A 97 -13.97 8.92 -3.29
N LEU A 98 -15.07 8.19 -3.10
CA LEU A 98 -15.49 7.71 -1.78
C LEU A 98 -14.42 6.86 -1.09
N ALA A 99 -13.69 6.02 -1.83
CA ALA A 99 -12.63 5.20 -1.25
C ALA A 99 -11.49 6.05 -0.65
N ASP A 100 -11.11 7.15 -1.30
CA ASP A 100 -10.12 8.08 -0.76
C ASP A 100 -10.64 8.83 0.45
N ALA A 101 -11.90 9.28 0.39
CA ALA A 101 -12.54 9.96 1.50
C ALA A 101 -12.57 9.06 2.74
N VAL A 102 -12.92 7.78 2.58
CA VAL A 102 -12.87 6.79 3.67
C VAL A 102 -11.44 6.65 4.20
N CYS A 103 -10.43 6.50 3.34
CA CYS A 103 -9.05 6.39 3.78
C CYS A 103 -8.58 7.65 4.53
N LEU A 104 -8.92 8.84 4.04
CA LEU A 104 -8.59 10.11 4.69
C LEU A 104 -9.32 10.28 6.03
N LEU A 105 -10.59 9.86 6.11
CA LEU A 105 -11.36 9.88 7.36
C LEU A 105 -10.77 8.89 8.38
N MET A 106 -10.32 7.72 7.95
CA MET A 106 -9.62 6.77 8.81
C MET A 106 -8.29 7.34 9.32
N ILE A 107 -7.51 7.99 8.45
CA ILE A 107 -6.26 8.67 8.82
C ILE A 107 -6.55 9.77 9.84
N GLY A 108 -7.43 10.71 9.51
CA GLY A 108 -7.75 11.85 10.37
C GLY A 108 -8.41 11.44 11.68
N GLY A 109 -9.47 10.64 11.62
CA GLY A 109 -10.21 10.16 12.79
C GLY A 109 -9.36 9.26 13.68
N GLY A 110 -8.59 8.34 13.08
CA GLY A 110 -7.66 7.49 13.83
C GLY A 110 -6.55 8.29 14.52
N SER A 111 -6.00 9.31 13.84
CA SER A 111 -4.97 10.18 14.43
C SER A 111 -5.52 11.04 15.57
N ILE A 112 -6.71 11.62 15.40
CA ILE A 112 -7.37 12.42 16.45
C ILE A 112 -7.67 11.54 17.67
N TRP A 113 -8.20 10.33 17.47
CA TRP A 113 -8.46 9.39 18.55
C TRP A 113 -7.15 8.98 19.26
N ALA A 114 -6.12 8.62 18.50
CA ALA A 114 -4.83 8.22 19.06
C ALA A 114 -4.22 9.31 19.95
N LEU A 115 -4.26 10.57 19.49
CA LEU A 115 -3.75 11.72 20.24
C LEU A 115 -4.62 12.03 21.46
N GLY A 116 -5.94 11.99 21.32
CA GLY A 116 -6.88 12.27 22.42
C GLY A 116 -6.87 11.21 23.52
N ALA A 117 -6.56 9.96 23.19
CA ALA A 117 -6.43 8.87 24.17
C ALA A 117 -5.03 8.79 24.80
N GLY A 118 -4.04 9.49 24.25
CA GLY A 118 -2.67 9.56 24.77
C GLY A 118 -2.38 10.81 25.62
N ALA A 119 -3.32 11.75 25.71
CA ALA A 119 -3.27 12.96 26.54
C ALA A 119 -3.92 12.72 27.91
#